data_AF-A0AAV8VM69-F1
#
_entry.id   AF-A0AAV8VM69-F1
#
_cell.length_a   1.000
_cell.length_b   1.000
_cell.length_c   1.000
_cell.angle_alpha   90.00
_cell.angle_beta   90.00
_cell.angle_gamma   90.00
#
_symmetry.space_group_name_H-M   'P 1'
#
loop_
_entity.id
_entity.type
_entity.pdbx_description
1 polymer ?
#
loop_
_entity_poly.entity_id
_entity_poly.type
_entity_poly.pdbx_seq_one_letter_code
_entity_poly.pdbx_strand_id
1 'polypeptide(L)'
;MTMRNLSSEMYICLHYASVGVYNDFIKRCIIQGYYDEETYKLLKTILEEVVIPDKAFEWLTEYDIIPYCQTIELLMDNKMELDQFVHGVLAMCQKEGHENIMPAPHSLANSRIYLFELLLDGKYYPYLENIVLPLKNISNNYKTINKTIDNAMGKAAYYARSGTLSKLYTLQESKKLQWKFQPLTDTQHANVLKWIQDNVKKGERNINALLGWSCGPDSSPWPSEHLQDYIRTLCILNEIRE
;
A
#
# COMPACT_ATOMS: atom_id res chain seq x y z
N MET A 1 13.85 27.86 14.98
CA MET A 1 13.13 27.29 16.14
C MET A 1 13.07 25.79 15.92
N THR A 2 13.95 25.04 16.56
CA THR A 2 14.13 23.60 16.35
C THR A 2 12.96 22.84 16.98
N MET A 3 12.26 22.02 16.19
CA MET A 3 11.16 21.12 16.60
C MET A 3 11.63 19.99 17.54
N ARG A 4 12.41 20.27 18.59
CA ARG A 4 13.00 19.21 19.44
C ARG A 4 12.26 18.96 20.76
N ASN A 5 11.23 19.74 21.10
CA ASN A 5 10.60 19.70 22.43
C ASN A 5 9.06 19.48 22.43
N LEU A 6 8.48 18.83 21.41
CA LEU A 6 7.09 18.37 21.50
C LEU A 6 7.07 17.00 22.19
N SER A 7 6.16 16.79 23.16
CA SER A 7 5.95 15.46 23.74
C SER A 7 5.50 14.49 22.65
N SER A 8 5.77 13.19 22.81
CA SER A 8 5.31 12.17 21.86
C SER A 8 3.79 12.20 21.65
N GLU A 9 3.03 12.55 22.69
CA GLU A 9 1.58 12.78 22.61
C GLU A 9 1.21 13.96 21.71
N MET A 10 1.89 15.11 21.84
CA MET A 10 1.64 16.26 20.96
C MET A 10 1.99 15.95 19.51
N TYR A 11 3.06 15.18 19.27
CA TYR A 11 3.41 14.69 17.93
C TYR A 11 2.32 13.80 17.33
N ILE A 12 1.79 12.86 18.12
CA ILE A 12 0.70 11.97 17.69
C ILE A 12 -0.57 12.77 17.38
N CYS A 13 -0.94 13.74 18.23
CA CYS A 13 -2.10 14.59 18.01
C CYS A 13 -1.97 15.45 16.74
N LEU A 14 -0.81 16.08 16.52
CA LEU A 14 -0.53 16.85 15.31
C LEU A 14 -0.52 15.97 14.06
N HIS A 15 0.01 14.76 14.17
CA HIS A 15 -0.03 13.78 13.09
C HIS A 15 -1.48 13.45 12.70
N TYR A 16 -2.33 13.00 13.62
CA TYR A 16 -3.71 12.64 13.29
C TYR A 16 -4.52 13.81 12.73
N ALA A 17 -4.27 15.04 13.18
CA ALA A 17 -4.90 16.23 12.63
C ALA A 17 -4.48 16.52 11.18
N SER A 18 -3.28 16.10 10.76
CA SER A 18 -2.71 16.37 9.45
C SER A 18 -2.80 15.21 8.45
N VAL A 19 -3.04 13.97 8.92
CA VAL A 19 -3.15 12.75 8.09
C VAL A 19 -4.13 12.92 6.92
N GLY A 20 -5.28 13.56 7.14
CA GLY A 20 -6.26 13.78 6.07
C GLY A 20 -5.69 14.61 4.91
N VAL A 21 -4.98 15.69 5.23
CA VAL A 21 -4.36 16.58 4.25
C VAL A 21 -3.22 15.88 3.52
N TYR A 22 -2.38 15.12 4.23
CA TYR A 22 -1.30 14.36 3.61
C TYR A 22 -1.82 13.23 2.73
N ASN A 23 -2.87 12.52 3.15
CA ASN A 23 -3.51 11.49 2.34
C ASN A 23 -4.06 12.05 1.03
N ASP A 24 -4.76 13.18 1.09
CA ASP A 24 -5.28 13.84 -0.11
C ASP A 24 -4.15 14.28 -1.04
N PHE A 25 -3.06 14.83 -0.49
CA PHE A 25 -1.90 15.23 -1.28
C PHE A 25 -1.21 14.03 -1.93
N ILE A 26 -0.88 12.98 -1.18
CA ILE A 26 -0.24 11.77 -1.69
C ILE A 26 -1.13 11.12 -2.76
N LYS A 27 -2.43 10.99 -2.49
CA LYS A 27 -3.41 10.45 -3.45
C LYS A 27 -3.44 11.27 -4.73
N ARG A 28 -3.39 12.60 -4.63
CA ARG A 28 -3.28 13.50 -5.80
C ARG A 28 -1.96 13.32 -6.55
N CYS A 29 -0.83 13.20 -5.87
CA CYS A 29 0.46 12.92 -6.53
C CYS A 29 0.42 11.58 -7.29
N ILE A 30 -0.19 10.55 -6.71
CA ILE A 30 -0.32 9.22 -7.30
C ILE A 30 -1.26 9.22 -8.52
N ILE A 31 -2.44 9.83 -8.40
CA ILE A 31 -3.53 9.71 -9.38
C ILE A 31 -3.51 10.84 -10.40
N GLN A 32 -3.23 12.06 -9.97
CA GLN A 32 -3.29 13.22 -10.88
C GLN A 32 -1.93 13.46 -11.54
N GLY A 33 -0.86 12.89 -10.99
CA GLY A 33 0.49 12.97 -11.53
C GLY A 33 0.94 14.43 -11.61
N TYR A 34 1.09 15.14 -10.50
CA TYR A 34 1.66 16.49 -10.58
C TYR A 34 3.14 16.39 -11.00
N TYR A 35 3.46 16.96 -12.17
CA TYR A 35 4.65 16.64 -12.98
C TYR A 35 5.84 17.60 -12.82
N ASP A 36 5.85 18.45 -11.78
CA ASP A 36 6.93 19.41 -11.56
C ASP A 36 7.88 18.96 -10.43
N GLU A 37 9.12 19.43 -10.51
CA GLU A 37 10.18 19.09 -9.56
C GLU A 37 9.86 19.53 -8.13
N GLU A 38 9.10 20.61 -7.95
CA GLU A 38 8.72 21.12 -6.63
C GLU A 38 7.73 20.18 -5.96
N THR A 39 6.73 19.69 -6.71
CA THR A 39 5.76 18.72 -6.21
C THR A 39 6.43 17.39 -5.85
N TYR A 40 7.39 16.91 -6.66
CA TYR A 40 8.16 15.70 -6.32
C TYR A 40 8.99 15.89 -5.05
N LYS A 41 9.69 17.02 -4.91
CA LYS A 41 10.45 17.37 -3.69
C LYS A 41 9.54 17.43 -2.48
N LEU A 42 8.37 18.07 -2.60
CA LEU A 42 7.39 18.17 -1.53
C LEU A 42 6.85 16.79 -1.12
N LEU A 43 6.53 15.94 -2.10
CA LEU A 43 6.12 14.56 -1.84
C LEU A 43 7.21 13.81 -1.06
N LYS A 44 8.46 13.90 -1.49
CA LYS A 44 9.58 13.28 -0.77
C LYS A 44 9.66 13.75 0.69
N THR A 45 9.62 15.05 0.92
CA THR A 45 9.62 15.62 2.29
C THR A 45 8.44 15.12 3.12
N ILE A 46 7.24 15.03 2.53
CA ILE A 46 6.05 14.53 3.23
C ILE A 46 6.22 13.06 3.60
N LEU A 47 6.72 12.22 2.68
CA LEU A 47 6.92 10.79 2.95
C LEU A 47 8.03 10.52 3.99
N GLU A 48 9.02 11.40 4.09
CA GLU A 48 10.04 11.35 5.15
C GLU A 48 9.46 11.68 6.55
N GLU A 49 8.39 12.48 6.61
CA GLU A 49 7.80 12.98 7.87
C GLU A 49 6.49 12.28 8.26
N VAL A 50 5.87 11.53 7.34
CA VAL A 50 4.53 10.95 7.50
C VAL A 50 4.57 9.45 7.27
N VAL A 51 3.80 8.73 8.08
CA VAL A 51 3.54 7.31 7.88
C VAL A 51 2.83 7.12 6.55
N ILE A 52 3.43 6.35 5.63
CA ILE A 52 2.76 5.96 4.40
C ILE A 52 1.72 4.91 4.74
N PRO A 53 0.42 5.17 4.50
CA PRO A 53 -0.59 4.14 4.72
C PRO A 53 -0.44 3.05 3.66
N ASP A 54 -0.70 1.78 4.03
CA ASP A 54 -0.82 0.68 3.06
C ASP A 54 -1.83 1.01 1.94
N LYS A 55 -2.79 1.90 2.26
CA LYS A 55 -3.79 2.45 1.36
C LYS A 55 -3.20 3.21 0.16
N ALA A 56 -1.98 3.76 0.25
CA ALA A 56 -1.33 4.42 -0.88
C ALA A 56 -1.10 3.46 -2.06
N PHE A 57 -0.76 2.20 -1.77
CA PHE A 57 -0.62 1.17 -2.80
C PHE A 57 -1.97 0.74 -3.38
N GLU A 58 -3.04 0.82 -2.59
CA GLU A 58 -4.39 0.60 -3.12
C GLU A 58 -4.80 1.71 -4.09
N TRP A 59 -4.44 2.97 -3.81
CA TRP A 59 -4.75 4.10 -4.68
C TRP A 59 -4.10 4.00 -6.07
N LEU A 60 -2.92 3.38 -6.17
CA LEU A 60 -2.27 3.09 -7.44
C LEU A 60 -3.16 2.26 -8.39
N THR A 61 -4.04 1.44 -7.82
CA THR A 61 -4.87 0.48 -8.57
C THR A 61 -6.24 1.03 -8.96
N GLU A 62 -6.65 2.19 -8.45
CA GLU A 62 -8.00 2.72 -8.68
C GLU A 62 -8.22 3.09 -10.17
N TYR A 63 -7.16 3.47 -10.88
CA TYR A 63 -7.20 3.95 -12.25
C TYR A 63 -6.07 3.32 -13.07
N ASP A 64 -6.25 3.15 -14.39
CA ASP A 64 -5.18 2.68 -15.29
C ASP A 64 -4.31 3.86 -15.73
N ILE A 65 -3.79 4.59 -14.75
CA ILE A 65 -2.84 5.68 -15.00
C ILE A 65 -1.48 5.04 -15.13
N ILE A 66 -0.63 5.56 -16.02
CA ILE A 66 0.80 5.24 -16.08
C ILE A 66 1.45 6.09 -14.97
N PRO A 67 1.55 5.63 -13.70
CA PRO A 67 1.98 6.51 -12.63
C PRO A 67 3.47 6.78 -12.84
N TYR A 68 3.98 7.94 -12.43
CA TYR A 68 5.39 8.22 -12.58
C TYR A 68 6.19 7.18 -11.79
N CYS A 69 7.09 6.44 -12.47
CA CYS A 69 7.76 5.29 -11.85
C CYS A 69 8.50 5.70 -10.57
N GLN A 70 9.03 6.92 -10.51
CA GLN A 70 9.73 7.45 -9.35
C GLN A 70 8.82 7.61 -8.13
N THR A 71 7.52 7.91 -8.30
CA THR A 71 6.57 8.00 -7.18
C THR A 71 6.31 6.62 -6.60
N ILE A 72 6.06 5.61 -7.45
CA ILE A 72 5.86 4.23 -6.99
C ILE A 72 7.13 3.71 -6.31
N GLU A 73 8.28 3.97 -6.92
CA GLU A 73 9.59 3.62 -6.38
C GLU A 73 9.81 4.23 -5.00
N LEU A 74 9.52 5.53 -4.84
CA LEU A 74 9.63 6.22 -3.56
C LEU A 74 8.70 5.62 -2.49
N LEU A 75 7.47 5.24 -2.85
CA LEU A 75 6.54 4.56 -1.92
C LEU A 75 7.08 3.18 -1.52
N MET A 76 7.62 2.41 -2.47
CA MET A 76 8.24 1.10 -2.20
C MET A 76 9.44 1.24 -1.26
N ASP A 77 10.35 2.17 -1.54
CA ASP A 77 11.56 2.39 -0.74
C ASP A 77 11.22 2.75 0.70
N ASN A 78 10.31 3.70 0.90
CA ASN A 78 9.85 4.07 2.24
C ASN A 78 9.18 2.90 2.98
N LYS A 79 8.38 2.10 2.28
CA LYS A 79 7.75 0.92 2.90
C LYS A 79 8.79 -0.16 3.24
N MET A 80 9.82 -0.34 2.42
CA MET A 80 10.94 -1.25 2.73
C MET A 80 11.75 -0.79 3.94
N GLU A 81 11.99 0.52 4.10
CA GLU A 81 12.62 1.07 5.31
C GLU A 81 11.75 0.85 6.56
N LEU A 82 10.44 1.06 6.42
CA LEU A 82 9.48 0.80 7.49
C LEU A 82 9.46 -0.68 7.87
N ASP A 83 9.57 -1.56 6.89
CA ASP A 83 9.69 -3.00 7.12
C ASP A 83 10.93 -3.32 7.96
N GLN A 84 12.09 -2.81 7.58
CA GLN A 84 13.32 -3.02 8.35
C GLN A 84 13.19 -2.51 9.78
N PHE A 85 12.57 -1.35 9.97
CA PHE A 85 12.33 -0.79 11.29
C PHE A 85 11.44 -1.70 12.16
N VAL A 86 10.27 -2.11 11.65
CA VAL A 86 9.33 -2.97 12.41
C VAL A 86 9.97 -4.31 12.75
N HIS A 87 10.69 -4.93 11.81
CA HIS A 87 11.42 -6.18 12.08
C HIS A 87 12.50 -6.00 13.14
N GLY A 88 13.24 -4.88 13.10
CA GLY A 88 14.24 -4.54 14.11
C GLY A 88 13.65 -4.40 15.50
N VAL A 89 12.50 -3.72 15.62
CA VAL A 89 11.76 -3.57 16.88
C VAL A 89 11.33 -4.94 17.42
N LEU A 90 10.68 -5.77 16.59
CA LEU A 90 10.24 -7.10 17.01
C LEU A 90 11.40 -7.99 17.44
N ALA A 91 12.52 -7.96 16.73
CA ALA A 91 13.71 -8.74 17.07
C ALA A 91 14.35 -8.30 18.41
N MET A 92 14.40 -6.99 18.67
CA MET A 92 14.88 -6.46 19.96
C MET A 92 14.00 -6.95 21.12
N CYS A 93 12.67 -6.83 20.99
CA CYS A 93 11.74 -7.26 22.04
C CYS A 93 11.84 -8.76 22.32
N GLN A 94 11.97 -9.60 21.28
CA GLN A 94 12.17 -11.04 21.43
C GLN A 94 13.46 -11.37 22.19
N LYS A 95 14.57 -10.67 21.89
CA LYS A 95 15.87 -10.89 22.53
C LYS A 95 15.87 -10.51 24.01
N GLU A 96 15.15 -9.46 24.38
CA GLU A 96 15.10 -8.94 25.74
C GLU A 96 14.03 -9.61 26.62
N GLY A 97 13.23 -10.53 26.05
CA GLY A 97 12.14 -11.20 26.77
C GLY A 97 11.01 -10.25 27.18
N HIS A 98 10.92 -9.08 26.53
CA HIS A 98 9.90 -8.08 26.80
C HIS A 98 8.64 -8.38 25.98
N GLU A 99 7.51 -8.56 26.66
CA GLU A 99 6.19 -8.63 26.02
C GLU A 99 5.61 -7.25 25.66
N ASN A 100 6.25 -6.17 26.12
CA ASN A 100 5.83 -4.78 25.96
C ASN A 100 6.98 -3.92 25.43
N ILE A 101 6.69 -3.02 24.47
CA ILE A 101 7.68 -2.10 23.89
C ILE A 101 7.91 -0.92 24.82
N MET A 102 9.18 -0.64 25.13
CA MET A 102 9.62 0.69 25.55
C MET A 102 9.95 1.50 24.29
N PRO A 103 9.41 2.71 24.09
CA PRO A 103 9.58 3.44 22.84
C PRO A 103 11.06 3.67 22.53
N ALA A 104 11.51 3.20 21.36
CA ALA A 104 12.89 3.37 20.91
C ALA A 104 13.24 4.88 20.84
N PRO A 105 14.20 5.38 21.64
CA PRO A 105 14.41 6.82 21.80
C PRO A 105 15.02 7.51 20.58
N HIS A 106 15.46 6.76 19.55
CA HIS A 106 16.29 7.30 18.45
C HIS A 106 15.74 7.10 17.02
N SER A 107 14.54 6.55 16.81
CA SER A 107 13.97 6.44 15.45
C SER A 107 13.34 7.74 14.95
N LEU A 108 13.17 7.90 13.64
CA LEU A 108 12.42 9.03 13.05
C LEU A 108 10.98 9.07 13.62
N ALA A 109 10.40 10.27 13.74
CA ALA A 109 9.11 10.49 14.40
C ALA A 109 7.97 9.69 13.74
N ASN A 110 7.99 9.57 12.40
CA ASN A 110 7.04 8.80 11.61
C ASN A 110 7.05 7.29 11.94
N SER A 111 8.22 6.67 12.05
CA SER A 111 8.33 5.24 12.37
C SER A 111 7.76 4.92 13.75
N ARG A 112 7.90 5.85 14.71
CA ARG A 112 7.30 5.74 16.05
C ARG A 112 5.78 5.84 15.99
N ILE A 113 5.25 6.76 15.20
CA ILE A 113 3.80 6.93 15.02
C ILE A 113 3.21 5.69 14.36
N TYR A 114 3.84 5.13 13.32
CA TYR A 114 3.36 3.90 12.69
C TYR A 114 3.34 2.71 13.65
N LEU A 115 4.43 2.53 14.41
CA LEU A 115 4.51 1.50 15.43
C LEU A 115 3.39 1.67 16.47
N PHE A 116 3.11 2.92 16.83
CA PHE A 116 2.03 3.25 17.72
C PHE A 116 0.66 2.89 17.14
N GLU A 117 0.37 3.24 15.87
CA GLU A 117 -0.85 2.84 15.17
C GLU A 117 -1.05 1.32 15.15
N LEU A 118 0.02 0.57 14.85
CA LEU A 118 0.01 -0.89 14.83
C LEU A 118 -0.31 -1.47 16.20
N LEU A 119 0.28 -0.88 17.26
CA LEU A 119 0.05 -1.29 18.64
C LEU A 119 -1.37 -0.97 19.13
N LEU A 120 -1.95 0.15 18.69
CA LEU A 120 -3.29 0.56 19.08
C LEU A 120 -4.39 -0.34 18.51
N ASP A 121 -4.15 -0.98 17.36
CA ASP A 121 -5.15 -1.84 16.69
C ASP A 121 -6.48 -1.11 16.45
N GLY A 122 -6.40 0.12 15.94
CA GLY A 122 -7.56 0.98 15.67
C GLY A 122 -8.30 1.51 16.91
N LYS A 123 -7.79 1.27 18.12
CA LYS A 123 -8.38 1.79 19.36
C LYS A 123 -7.85 3.19 19.65
N TYR A 124 -8.77 4.14 19.87
CA TYR A 124 -8.41 5.46 20.35
C TYR A 124 -8.24 5.44 21.86
N TYR A 125 -7.11 5.95 22.35
CA TYR A 125 -6.91 6.16 23.78
C TYR A 125 -6.58 7.63 24.06
N PRO A 126 -7.36 8.31 24.91
CA PRO A 126 -7.18 9.73 25.18
C PRO A 126 -5.96 10.07 26.04
N TYR A 127 -5.38 9.10 26.76
CA TYR A 127 -4.22 9.29 27.64
C TYR A 127 -3.26 8.11 27.54
N LEU A 128 -1.99 8.35 27.16
CA LEU A 128 -1.04 7.27 26.86
C LEU A 128 -0.30 6.74 28.08
N GLU A 129 -0.32 7.48 29.19
CA GLU A 129 0.55 7.26 30.35
C GLU A 129 0.32 5.93 31.09
N ASN A 130 -0.81 5.25 30.87
CA ASN A 130 -1.20 4.04 31.64
C ASN A 130 -1.58 2.83 30.77
N ILE A 131 -1.16 2.80 29.51
CA ILE A 131 -1.58 1.76 28.56
C ILE A 131 -0.48 0.74 28.35
N VAL A 132 -0.79 -0.53 28.61
CA VAL A 132 0.03 -1.66 28.20
C VAL A 132 -0.36 -2.04 26.78
N LEU A 133 0.50 -1.73 25.81
CA LEU A 133 0.26 -2.03 24.40
C LEU A 133 0.88 -3.36 24.01
N PRO A 134 0.07 -4.36 23.60
CA PRO A 134 0.57 -5.70 23.39
C PRO A 134 1.27 -5.83 22.04
N LEU A 135 2.49 -6.38 22.06
CA LEU A 135 3.30 -6.63 20.87
C LEU A 135 2.60 -7.44 19.78
N LYS A 136 1.72 -8.37 20.18
CA LYS A 136 0.94 -9.20 19.24
C LYS A 136 0.13 -8.36 18.24
N ASN A 137 -0.26 -7.14 18.58
CA ASN A 137 -1.02 -6.26 17.69
C ASN A 137 -0.18 -5.86 16.47
N ILE A 138 1.13 -5.66 16.64
CA ILE A 138 2.03 -5.40 15.50
C ILE A 138 2.00 -6.58 14.55
N SER A 139 2.24 -7.80 15.06
CA SER A 139 2.28 -9.01 14.22
C SER A 139 0.96 -9.28 13.49
N ASN A 140 -0.18 -8.91 14.08
CA ASN A 140 -1.50 -9.11 13.47
C ASN A 140 -1.85 -8.07 12.40
N ASN A 141 -1.41 -6.83 12.58
CA ASN A 141 -1.87 -5.71 11.77
C ASN A 141 -0.87 -5.27 10.70
N TYR A 142 0.41 -5.54 10.93
CA TYR A 142 1.48 -5.11 10.06
C TYR A 142 1.51 -5.95 8.78
N LYS A 143 1.46 -5.26 7.63
CA LYS A 143 1.65 -5.85 6.31
C LYS A 143 3.04 -5.50 5.80
N THR A 144 3.80 -6.51 5.42
CA THR A 144 5.11 -6.34 4.76
C THR A 144 4.93 -5.76 3.36
N ILE A 145 5.99 -5.18 2.80
CA ILE A 145 6.02 -4.73 1.41
C ILE A 145 5.59 -5.83 0.45
N ASN A 146 6.05 -7.08 0.64
CA ASN A 146 5.67 -8.20 -0.21
C ASN A 146 4.15 -8.41 -0.20
N LYS A 147 3.51 -8.36 0.97
CA LYS A 147 2.05 -8.51 1.05
C LYS A 147 1.31 -7.29 0.49
N THR A 148 1.87 -6.09 0.67
CA THR A 148 1.29 -4.85 0.14
C THR A 148 1.34 -4.82 -1.39
N ILE A 149 2.46 -5.22 -2.00
CA ILE A 149 2.60 -5.36 -3.45
C ILE A 149 1.71 -6.47 -3.99
N ASP A 150 1.65 -7.61 -3.32
CA ASP A 150 0.75 -8.72 -3.68
C ASP A 150 -0.71 -8.27 -3.77
N ASN A 151 -1.20 -7.58 -2.73
CA ASN A 151 -2.54 -7.01 -2.72
C ASN A 151 -2.75 -5.98 -3.85
N ALA A 152 -1.75 -5.11 -4.09
CA ALA A 152 -1.84 -4.09 -5.13
C ALA A 152 -1.86 -4.70 -6.54
N MET A 153 -1.02 -5.69 -6.81
CA MET A 153 -0.97 -6.37 -8.10
C MET A 153 -2.25 -7.19 -8.33
N GLY A 154 -2.73 -7.91 -7.31
CA GLY A 154 -4.02 -8.61 -7.36
C GLY A 154 -5.20 -7.68 -7.64
N LYS A 155 -5.21 -6.48 -7.03
CA LYS A 155 -6.26 -5.47 -7.22
C LYS A 155 -6.17 -4.78 -8.58
N ALA A 156 -4.96 -4.44 -9.04
CA ALA A 156 -4.72 -3.92 -10.39
C ALA A 156 -5.17 -4.93 -11.45
N ALA A 157 -4.85 -6.21 -11.25
CA ALA A 157 -5.32 -7.29 -12.10
C ALA A 157 -6.85 -7.38 -12.08
N TYR A 158 -7.49 -7.45 -10.91
CA TYR A 158 -8.96 -7.51 -10.79
C TYR A 158 -9.68 -6.37 -11.52
N TYR A 159 -9.15 -5.16 -11.46
CA TYR A 159 -9.69 -3.98 -12.14
C TYR A 159 -9.30 -3.87 -13.62
N ALA A 160 -8.55 -4.83 -14.16
CA ALA A 160 -7.98 -4.80 -15.51
C ALA A 160 -7.15 -3.53 -15.78
N ARG A 161 -6.31 -3.15 -14.81
CA ARG A 161 -5.38 -2.00 -14.91
C ARG A 161 -4.01 -2.46 -15.41
N SER A 162 -3.97 -2.77 -16.70
CA SER A 162 -2.80 -3.40 -17.33
C SER A 162 -1.53 -2.53 -17.23
N GLY A 163 -1.64 -1.21 -17.36
CA GLY A 163 -0.53 -0.27 -17.24
C GLY A 163 0.02 -0.21 -15.82
N THR A 164 -0.86 -0.11 -14.82
CA THR A 164 -0.46 -0.15 -13.41
C THR A 164 0.19 -1.48 -13.05
N LEU A 165 -0.41 -2.61 -13.45
CA LEU A 165 0.11 -3.95 -13.18
C LEU A 165 1.52 -4.15 -13.74
N SER A 166 1.73 -3.78 -15.01
CA SER A 166 3.03 -3.90 -15.68
C SER A 166 4.14 -3.10 -14.97
N LYS A 167 3.83 -1.88 -14.51
CA LYS A 167 4.78 -1.05 -13.78
C LYS A 167 5.11 -1.58 -12.40
N LEU A 168 4.09 -2.01 -11.65
CA LEU A 168 4.30 -2.65 -10.35
C LEU A 168 5.19 -3.88 -10.49
N TYR A 169 4.95 -4.70 -11.51
CA TYR A 169 5.78 -5.88 -11.80
C TYR A 169 7.23 -5.48 -12.09
N THR A 170 7.44 -4.53 -13.01
CA THR A 170 8.78 -4.08 -13.39
C THR A 170 9.58 -3.54 -12.20
N LEU A 171 8.93 -2.77 -11.33
CA LEU A 171 9.57 -2.19 -10.13
C LEU A 171 9.81 -3.24 -9.04
N GLN A 172 8.89 -4.20 -8.85
CA GLN A 172 9.08 -5.31 -7.92
C GLN A 172 10.29 -6.16 -8.31
N GLU A 173 10.44 -6.47 -9.61
CA GLU A 173 11.62 -7.18 -10.13
C GLU A 173 12.90 -6.37 -9.91
N SER A 174 12.91 -5.07 -10.21
CA SER A 174 14.10 -4.23 -10.03
C SER A 174 14.55 -4.12 -8.56
N LYS A 175 13.60 -4.14 -7.63
CA LYS A 175 13.85 -4.12 -6.17
C LYS A 175 14.10 -5.52 -5.58
N LYS A 176 14.11 -6.58 -6.41
CA LYS A 176 14.29 -7.98 -5.98
C LYS A 176 13.28 -8.43 -4.92
N LEU A 177 12.09 -7.84 -4.92
CA LEU A 177 11.00 -8.26 -4.06
C LEU A 177 10.44 -9.58 -4.60
N GLN A 178 10.02 -10.49 -3.72
CA GLN A 178 9.51 -11.79 -4.17
C GLN A 178 7.99 -11.69 -4.35
N TRP A 179 7.55 -11.44 -5.58
CA TRP A 179 6.15 -11.61 -5.96
C TRP A 179 6.05 -12.51 -7.18
N LYS A 180 5.08 -13.42 -7.16
CA LYS A 180 4.70 -14.24 -8.32
C LYS A 180 3.21 -14.41 -8.33
N PHE A 181 2.59 -14.29 -9.50
CA PHE A 181 1.19 -14.61 -9.66
C PHE A 181 1.02 -16.13 -9.64
N GLN A 182 0.42 -16.67 -8.57
CA GLN A 182 0.38 -18.12 -8.31
C GLN A 182 -1.05 -18.67 -8.20
N PRO A 183 -1.83 -18.69 -9.28
CA PRO A 183 -3.23 -19.12 -9.24
C PRO A 183 -3.44 -20.61 -8.93
N LEU A 184 -2.38 -21.43 -8.91
CA LEU A 184 -2.47 -22.85 -8.55
C LEU A 184 -2.40 -23.10 -7.04
N THR A 185 -1.73 -22.20 -6.31
CA THR A 185 -1.47 -22.34 -4.87
C THR A 185 -2.11 -21.25 -4.04
N ASP A 186 -2.46 -20.11 -4.66
CA ASP A 186 -3.13 -18.98 -4.03
C ASP A 186 -4.57 -18.85 -4.53
N THR A 187 -5.53 -18.96 -3.62
CA THR A 187 -6.97 -18.89 -3.91
C THR A 187 -7.40 -17.51 -4.40
N GLN A 188 -6.79 -16.44 -3.89
CA GLN A 188 -7.07 -15.07 -4.34
C GLN A 188 -6.59 -14.88 -5.77
N HIS A 189 -5.38 -15.35 -6.11
CA HIS A 189 -4.89 -15.33 -7.48
C HIS A 189 -5.76 -16.18 -8.43
N ALA A 190 -6.21 -17.35 -7.99
CA ALA A 190 -7.13 -18.20 -8.76
C ALA A 190 -8.43 -17.47 -9.09
N ASN A 191 -9.01 -16.78 -8.10
CA ASN A 191 -10.23 -15.99 -8.28
C ASN A 191 -10.04 -14.83 -9.25
N VAL A 192 -8.92 -14.10 -9.14
CA VAL A 192 -8.59 -13.01 -10.06
C VAL A 192 -8.40 -13.53 -11.49
N LEU A 193 -7.65 -14.63 -11.68
CA LEU A 193 -7.45 -15.21 -13.00
C LEU A 193 -8.79 -15.63 -13.63
N LYS A 194 -9.63 -16.32 -12.86
CA LYS A 194 -10.95 -16.74 -13.32
C LYS A 194 -11.82 -15.55 -13.70
N TRP A 195 -11.85 -14.50 -12.87
CA TRP A 195 -12.57 -13.26 -13.13
C TRP A 195 -12.15 -12.61 -14.47
N ILE A 196 -10.84 -12.54 -14.72
CA ILE A 196 -10.31 -12.00 -15.98
C ILE A 196 -10.70 -12.88 -17.17
N GLN A 197 -10.52 -14.19 -17.08
CA GLN A 197 -10.88 -15.14 -18.15
C GLN A 197 -12.38 -15.10 -18.48
N ASP A 198 -13.23 -15.01 -17.46
CA ASP A 198 -14.68 -14.93 -17.64
C ASP A 198 -15.09 -13.62 -18.36
N ASN A 199 -14.46 -12.49 -18.02
CA ASN A 199 -14.72 -11.22 -18.72
C ASN A 199 -14.21 -11.22 -20.17
N VAL A 200 -13.02 -11.81 -20.44
CA VAL A 200 -12.52 -11.97 -21.82
C VAL A 200 -13.51 -12.80 -22.65
N LYS A 201 -13.88 -13.98 -22.15
CA LYS A 201 -14.82 -14.88 -22.82
C LYS A 201 -16.19 -14.24 -23.04
N LYS A 202 -16.66 -13.43 -22.09
CA LYS A 202 -17.92 -12.69 -22.19
C LYS A 202 -17.86 -11.64 -23.31
N GLY A 203 -16.80 -10.84 -23.37
CA GLY A 203 -16.62 -9.79 -24.37
C GLY A 203 -16.36 -10.34 -25.78
N GLU A 204 -15.63 -11.45 -25.92
CA GLU A 204 -15.42 -12.12 -27.22
C GLU A 204 -16.72 -12.68 -27.80
N ARG A 205 -17.63 -13.17 -26.95
CA ARG A 205 -18.94 -13.70 -27.37
C ARG A 205 -19.92 -12.60 -27.75
N ASN A 206 -19.82 -11.44 -27.13
CA ASN A 206 -20.72 -10.32 -27.36
C ASN A 206 -19.99 -8.99 -27.14
N ILE A 207 -19.80 -8.25 -28.24
CA ILE A 207 -19.15 -6.93 -28.24
C ILE A 207 -19.89 -5.88 -27.39
N ASN A 208 -21.19 -6.08 -27.16
CA ASN A 208 -22.05 -5.21 -26.34
C ASN A 208 -22.22 -5.74 -24.90
N ALA A 209 -21.44 -6.73 -24.48
CA ALA A 209 -21.52 -7.24 -23.12
C ALA A 209 -21.02 -6.20 -22.11
N LEU A 210 -21.75 -6.04 -21.01
CA LEU A 210 -21.29 -5.26 -19.86
C LEU A 210 -20.15 -6.01 -19.16
N LEU A 211 -18.90 -5.56 -19.34
CA LEU A 211 -17.73 -6.11 -18.67
C LEU A 211 -17.49 -5.39 -17.34
N GLY A 212 -16.78 -6.02 -16.41
CA GLY A 212 -16.38 -5.37 -15.16
C GLY A 212 -17.51 -5.07 -14.18
N TRP A 213 -18.73 -5.50 -14.47
CA TRP A 213 -19.86 -5.26 -13.58
C TRP A 213 -19.80 -6.16 -12.34
N SER A 214 -19.38 -5.58 -11.23
CA SER A 214 -19.56 -6.12 -9.87
C SER A 214 -20.61 -5.29 -9.15
N CYS A 215 -21.53 -5.90 -8.40
CA CYS A 215 -22.61 -5.21 -7.66
C CYS A 215 -22.12 -4.34 -6.47
N GLY A 216 -21.01 -3.62 -6.62
CA GLY A 216 -20.43 -2.74 -5.60
C GLY A 216 -21.12 -1.38 -5.52
N PRO A 217 -20.86 -0.60 -4.45
CA PRO A 217 -21.41 0.74 -4.30
C PRO A 217 -20.84 1.71 -5.35
N ASP A 218 -21.68 2.60 -5.88
CA ASP A 218 -21.36 3.54 -6.98
C ASP A 218 -20.11 4.41 -6.73
N SER A 219 -19.73 4.62 -5.47
CA SER A 219 -18.56 5.40 -5.07
C SER A 219 -17.22 4.66 -5.17
N SER A 220 -17.24 3.36 -5.50
CA SER A 220 -16.03 2.56 -5.64
C SER A 220 -15.43 2.68 -7.04
N PRO A 221 -14.10 2.58 -7.18
CA PRO A 221 -13.46 2.42 -8.48
C PRO A 221 -14.02 1.17 -9.18
N TRP A 222 -14.48 1.34 -10.42
CA TRP A 222 -15.03 0.27 -11.23
C TRP A 222 -13.93 -0.45 -12.01
N PRO A 223 -13.97 -1.79 -12.15
CA PRO A 223 -13.13 -2.49 -13.13
C PRO A 223 -13.31 -1.91 -14.53
N SER A 224 -12.34 -2.15 -15.44
CA SER A 224 -12.50 -1.70 -16.83
C SER A 224 -13.77 -2.26 -17.47
N GLU A 225 -14.40 -1.47 -18.33
CA GLU A 225 -15.51 -1.89 -19.18
C GLU A 225 -15.02 -2.36 -20.57
N HIS A 226 -13.72 -2.19 -20.88
CA HIS A 226 -13.16 -2.45 -22.19
C HIS A 226 -12.48 -3.82 -22.26
N LEU A 227 -12.90 -4.65 -23.23
CA LEU A 227 -12.36 -6.00 -23.45
C LEU A 227 -10.83 -6.01 -23.60
N GLN A 228 -10.27 -5.02 -24.29
CA GLN A 228 -8.82 -4.96 -24.55
C GLN A 228 -8.00 -4.85 -23.27
N ASP A 229 -8.52 -4.22 -22.22
CA ASP A 229 -7.83 -4.10 -20.96
C ASP A 229 -7.72 -5.46 -20.26
N TYR A 230 -8.81 -6.25 -20.29
CA TYR A 230 -8.80 -7.64 -19.78
C TYR A 230 -7.83 -8.53 -20.55
N ILE A 231 -7.79 -8.41 -21.88
CA ILE A 231 -6.86 -9.19 -22.71
C ILE A 231 -5.41 -8.83 -22.35
N ARG A 232 -5.08 -7.53 -22.29
CA ARG A 232 -3.73 -7.06 -21.92
C ARG A 232 -3.34 -7.50 -20.52
N THR A 233 -4.24 -7.36 -19.54
CA THR A 233 -4.03 -7.84 -18.17
C THR A 233 -3.80 -9.35 -18.15
N LEU A 234 -4.55 -10.14 -18.91
CA LEU A 234 -4.35 -11.59 -19.00
C LEU A 234 -2.98 -11.95 -19.59
N CYS A 235 -2.54 -11.25 -20.63
CA CYS A 235 -1.20 -11.42 -21.20
C CYS A 235 -0.12 -11.20 -20.14
N ILE A 236 -0.17 -10.06 -19.43
CA ILE A 236 0.78 -9.73 -18.36
C ILE A 236 0.75 -10.79 -17.26
N LEU A 237 -0.43 -11.23 -16.81
CA LEU A 237 -0.54 -12.25 -15.77
C LEU A 237 0.06 -13.60 -16.22
N ASN A 238 -0.01 -13.95 -17.50
CA ASN A 238 0.62 -15.16 -18.00
C ASN A 238 2.14 -15.03 -18.07
N GLU A 239 2.67 -13.87 -18.49
CA GLU A 239 4.11 -13.59 -18.49
C GLU A 239 4.72 -13.69 -17.09
N ILE A 240 4.01 -13.25 -16.05
CA ILE A 240 4.52 -13.25 -14.67
C ILE A 240 4.42 -14.65 -14.00
N ARG A 241 3.70 -15.59 -14.62
CA ARG A 241 3.56 -16.96 -14.11
C ARG A 241 4.73 -17.86 -14.51
N GLU A 242 5.39 -17.55 -15.63
CA GLU A 242 6.52 -18.30 -16.19
C GLU A 242 7.81 -18.02 -15.41
#